data_AF-A0A2S7TSM2-F1
#
_entry.id   AF-A0A2S7TSM2-F1
#
_cell.length_a   1.000
_cell.length_b   1.000
_cell.length_c   1.000
_cell.angle_alpha   90.00
_cell.angle_beta   90.00
_cell.angle_gamma   90.00
#
_symmetry.space_group_name_H-M   'P 1'
#
loop_
_entity.id
_entity.type
_entity.pdbx_description
1 polymer ?
#
loop_
_entity_poly.entity_id
_entity_poly.type
_entity_poly.pdbx_seq_one_letter_code
_entity_poly.pdbx_strand_id
1 'polypeptide(L)'
;MEEIGAGTEVQRQGWLVKLNEIFPDVKKGHTLSALFTPGKGVQFFRNGLPLAKVDDPELAEAFMGIWLDPKTSAPEMRRELIGLKR
;
A
#
# COMPACT_ATOMS: atom_id res chain seq x y z
N MET A 1 1.29 -8.13 -3.47
CA MET A 1 1.82 -7.58 -4.74
C MET A 1 2.03 -8.69 -5.77
N GLU A 2 2.62 -9.83 -5.38
CA GLU A 2 2.70 -11.02 -6.25
C GLU A 2 1.31 -11.50 -6.71
N GLU A 3 0.35 -11.64 -5.79
CA GLU A 3 -1.03 -12.08 -6.07
C GLU A 3 -1.74 -11.24 -7.17
N ILE A 4 -1.44 -9.95 -7.22
CA ILE A 4 -2.04 -9.04 -8.21
C ILE A 4 -1.20 -8.94 -9.50
N GLY A 5 -0.05 -9.63 -9.55
CA GLY A 5 0.89 -9.62 -10.67
C GLY A 5 1.71 -8.33 -10.79
N ALA A 6 1.85 -7.56 -9.70
CA ALA A 6 2.57 -6.29 -9.71
C ALA A 6 4.08 -6.49 -9.56
N GLY A 7 4.84 -5.83 -10.43
CA GLY A 7 6.30 -5.84 -10.47
C GLY A 7 6.92 -7.18 -10.90
N THR A 8 8.21 -7.15 -11.19
CA THR A 8 9.06 -8.36 -11.28
C THR A 8 9.44 -8.86 -9.88
N GLU A 9 9.98 -10.07 -9.78
CA GLU A 9 10.47 -10.60 -8.50
C GLU A 9 11.52 -9.68 -7.87
N VAL A 10 12.48 -9.20 -8.66
CA VAL A 10 13.53 -8.28 -8.20
C VAL A 10 12.93 -6.96 -7.70
N GLN A 11 11.96 -6.39 -8.41
CA GLN A 11 11.27 -5.17 -7.97
C GLN A 11 10.54 -5.41 -6.65
N ARG A 12 9.80 -6.51 -6.51
CA ARG A 12 9.08 -6.85 -5.27
C ARG A 12 10.01 -7.02 -4.07
N GLN A 13 11.17 -7.65 -4.24
CA GLN A 13 12.17 -7.75 -3.17
C GLN A 13 12.69 -6.38 -2.76
N GLY A 14 13.02 -5.50 -3.73
CA GLY A 14 13.45 -4.13 -3.43
C GLY A 14 12.36 -3.32 -2.72
N TRP A 15 11.11 -3.47 -3.15
CA TRP A 15 9.95 -2.85 -2.50
C TRP A 15 9.75 -3.35 -1.08
N LEU A 16 9.90 -4.65 -0.83
CA LEU A 16 9.78 -5.24 0.51
C LEU A 16 10.83 -4.67 1.46
N VAL A 17 12.08 -4.57 1.03
CA VAL A 17 13.15 -3.95 1.82
C VAL A 17 12.79 -2.51 2.19
N LYS A 18 12.41 -1.71 1.18
CA LYS A 18 12.03 -0.30 1.38
C LYS A 18 10.84 -0.13 2.33
N LEU A 19 9.82 -0.98 2.22
CA LEU A 19 8.65 -0.92 3.10
C LEU A 19 9.00 -1.33 4.55
N ASN A 20 9.88 -2.32 4.73
CA ASN A 20 10.37 -2.71 6.06
C ASN A 20 11.20 -1.61 6.73
N GLU A 21 11.93 -0.79 5.96
CA GLU A 21 12.64 0.38 6.50
C GLU A 21 11.67 1.50 6.91
N ILE A 22 10.57 1.66 6.18
CA ILE A 22 9.57 2.71 6.41
C ILE A 22 8.67 2.38 7.60
N PHE A 23 8.22 1.13 7.72
CA PHE A 23 7.21 0.74 8.70
C PHE A 23 7.86 0.10 9.94
N PRO A 24 7.97 0.84 11.05
CA PRO A 24 8.33 0.24 12.33
C PRO A 24 7.18 -0.63 12.86
N ASP A 25 7.46 -1.39 13.92
CA ASP A 25 6.48 -2.24 14.60
C ASP A 25 5.16 -1.51 14.92
N VAL A 26 4.06 -2.04 14.36
CA VAL A 26 2.71 -1.48 14.53
C VAL A 26 2.03 -2.17 15.70
N LYS A 27 2.05 -1.51 16.85
CA LYS A 27 1.36 -1.96 18.07
C LYS A 27 -0.13 -1.61 18.05
N LYS A 28 -0.91 -2.37 18.83
CA LYS A 28 -2.33 -2.08 19.06
C LYS A 28 -2.51 -0.62 19.51
N GLY A 29 -3.41 0.09 18.84
CA GLY A 29 -3.67 1.51 19.07
C GLY A 29 -2.87 2.46 18.17
N HIS A 30 -1.86 1.99 17.43
CA HIS A 30 -1.27 2.77 16.35
C HIS A 30 -2.13 2.71 15.09
N THR A 31 -2.21 3.83 14.39
CA THR A 31 -2.84 3.93 13.08
C THR A 31 -1.77 4.27 12.04
N LEU A 32 -1.72 3.48 10.96
CA LEU A 32 -1.01 3.85 9.75
C LEU A 32 -2.03 4.32 8.70
N SER A 33 -1.72 5.42 8.04
CA SER A 33 -2.54 5.95 6.96
C SER A 33 -1.66 6.32 5.79
N ALA A 34 -2.23 6.30 4.58
CA ALA A 34 -1.52 6.59 3.35
C ALA A 34 -2.32 7.57 2.50
N LEU A 35 -1.67 8.63 2.04
CA LEU A 35 -2.18 9.51 0.99
C LEU A 35 -1.54 9.09 -0.33
N PHE A 36 -2.29 8.34 -1.12
CA PHE A 36 -1.89 7.91 -2.45
C PHE A 36 -2.24 8.98 -3.49
N THR A 37 -1.26 9.37 -4.30
CA THR A 37 -1.46 10.26 -5.45
C THR A 37 -1.10 9.51 -6.73
N PRO A 38 -2.09 9.13 -7.56
CA PRO A 38 -1.85 8.39 -8.80
C PRO A 38 -0.78 9.05 -9.68
N GLY A 39 0.15 8.25 -10.20
CA GLY A 39 1.25 8.71 -11.05
C GLY A 39 2.35 9.51 -10.34
N LYS A 40 2.26 9.73 -9.01
CA LYS A 40 3.29 10.44 -8.24
C LYS A 40 3.92 9.59 -7.14
N GLY A 41 3.10 8.87 -6.37
CA GLY A 41 3.59 8.10 -5.24
C GLY A 41 2.64 8.10 -4.05
N VAL A 42 3.20 7.86 -2.86
CA VAL A 42 2.41 7.76 -1.63
C VAL A 42 3.12 8.43 -0.44
N GLN A 43 2.36 9.16 0.36
CA GLN A 43 2.82 9.69 1.66
C GLN A 43 2.21 8.87 2.78
N PHE A 44 3.04 8.30 3.63
CA PHE A 44 2.63 7.56 4.82
C PHE A 44 2.59 8.46 6.05
N PHE A 45 1.65 8.14 6.94
CA PHE A 45 1.45 8.79 8.22
C PHE A 45 1.32 7.74 9.32
N ARG A 46 1.82 8.07 10.50
CA ARG A 46 1.63 7.29 11.72
C ARG A 46 0.98 8.16 12.77
N ASN A 47 -0.18 7.75 13.27
CA ASN A 47 -0.99 8.50 14.23
C ASN A 47 -1.21 9.96 13.77
N GLY A 48 -1.42 10.17 12.47
CA GLY A 48 -1.62 11.48 11.85
C GLY A 48 -0.34 12.27 11.56
N LEU A 49 0.84 11.83 12.02
CA LEU A 49 2.12 12.50 11.74
C LEU A 49 2.80 11.92 10.49
N PRO A 50 3.46 12.74 9.65
CA PRO A 50 4.21 12.24 8.50
C PRO A 50 5.25 11.20 8.92
N LEU A 51 5.23 10.04 8.27
CA LEU A 51 6.16 8.94 8.52
C LEU A 51 7.23 8.85 7.42
N ALA A 52 6.80 8.69 6.16
CA ALA A 52 7.70 8.58 5.03
C ALA A 52 6.98 8.93 3.72
N LYS A 53 7.74 9.41 2.75
CA LYS A 53 7.25 9.64 1.39
C LYS A 53 7.93 8.67 0.44
N VAL A 54 7.15 8.09 -0.46
CA VAL A 54 7.62 7.19 -1.51
C VAL A 54 7.27 7.81 -2.85
N ASP A 55 8.25 8.43 -3.49
CA ASP A 55 8.17 9.00 -4.84
C ASP A 55 8.45 7.94 -5.92
N ASP A 56 7.84 6.76 -5.76
CA ASP A 56 7.92 5.64 -6.70
C ASP A 56 6.47 5.27 -7.08
N PRO A 57 5.99 5.69 -8.26
CA PRO A 57 4.63 5.43 -8.70
C PRO A 57 4.31 3.93 -8.81
N GLU A 58 5.25 3.12 -9.31
CA GLU A 58 5.04 1.68 -9.48
C GLU A 58 4.86 0.98 -8.14
N LEU A 59 5.70 1.32 -7.15
CA LEU A 59 5.54 0.83 -5.78
C LEU A 59 4.22 1.30 -5.17
N ALA A 60 3.88 2.58 -5.33
CA ALA A 60 2.67 3.15 -4.74
C ALA A 60 1.40 2.51 -5.31
N GLU A 61 1.36 2.28 -6.63
CA GLU A 61 0.28 1.58 -7.31
C GLU A 61 0.20 0.11 -6.89
N ALA A 62 1.34 -0.59 -6.85
CA ALA A 62 1.41 -1.97 -6.39
C ALA A 62 0.95 -2.14 -4.94
N PHE A 63 1.32 -1.19 -4.07
CA PHE A 63 0.95 -1.19 -2.65
C PHE A 63 -0.54 -0.94 -2.46
N MET A 64 -1.10 0.08 -3.10
CA MET A 64 -2.54 0.35 -3.02
C MET A 64 -3.37 -0.77 -3.68
N GLY A 65 -2.83 -1.39 -4.73
CA GLY A 65 -3.40 -2.54 -5.42
C GLY A 65 -3.62 -3.75 -4.51
N ILE A 66 -2.89 -3.88 -3.39
CA ILE A 66 -3.11 -4.94 -2.40
C ILE A 66 -4.59 -4.99 -1.97
N TRP A 67 -5.28 -3.84 -1.90
CA TRP A 67 -6.70 -3.78 -1.54
C TRP A 67 -7.62 -3.39 -2.69
N LEU A 68 -7.16 -2.55 -3.63
CA LEU A 68 -8.03 -1.99 -4.67
C LEU A 68 -8.03 -2.78 -5.97
N ASP A 69 -7.02 -3.61 -6.22
CA ASP A 69 -6.93 -4.39 -7.45
C ASP A 69 -8.03 -5.46 -7.49
N PRO A 70 -8.68 -5.72 -8.65
CA PRO A 70 -9.68 -6.80 -8.76
C PRO A 70 -9.16 -8.20 -8.40
N LYS A 71 -7.84 -8.44 -8.48
CA LYS A 71 -7.18 -9.70 -8.09
C LYS A 71 -6.73 -9.74 -6.64
N THR A 72 -7.10 -8.76 -5.82
CA THR A 72 -6.78 -8.75 -4.38
C THR A 72 -7.25 -10.04 -3.69
N SER A 73 -6.44 -10.51 -2.74
CA SER A 73 -6.81 -11.61 -1.84
C SER A 73 -7.88 -11.21 -0.81
N ALA A 74 -8.26 -9.93 -0.72
CA ALA A 74 -9.29 -9.41 0.19
C ALA A 74 -10.50 -8.82 -0.59
N PRO A 75 -11.27 -9.63 -1.34
CA PRO A 75 -12.30 -9.14 -2.26
C PRO A 75 -13.48 -8.46 -1.56
N GLU A 76 -13.84 -8.87 -0.33
CA GLU A 76 -14.89 -8.21 0.43
C GLU A 76 -14.47 -6.81 0.91
N MET A 77 -13.27 -6.71 1.47
CA MET A 77 -12.68 -5.43 1.88
C MET A 77 -12.59 -4.44 0.71
N ARG A 78 -12.19 -4.93 -0.48
CA ARG A 78 -12.22 -4.14 -1.70
C ARG A 78 -13.59 -3.54 -1.96
N ARG A 79 -14.64 -4.38 -1.96
CA ARG A 79 -16.02 -3.92 -2.25
C ARG A 79 -16.46 -2.82 -1.28
N GLU A 80 -16.05 -2.88 -0.02
CA GLU A 80 -16.33 -1.81 0.94
C GLU A 80 -15.58 -0.52 0.61
N LEU A 81 -14.27 -0.62 0.31
CA LEU A 81 -13.44 0.54 -0.01
C LEU A 81 -13.87 1.28 -1.28
N ILE A 82 -14.43 0.57 -2.27
CA ILE A 82 -14.88 1.16 -3.54
C ILE A 82 -16.41 1.31 -3.64
N GLY A 83 -17.14 1.13 -2.55
CA GLY A 83 -18.60 1.37 -2.50
C GLY A 83 -19.44 0.40 -3.33
N LEU A 84 -18.96 -0.82 -3.57
CA LEU A 84 -19.71 -1.88 -4.26
C LEU A 84 -20.59 -2.70 -3.31
N LYS A 85 -20.49 -2.49 -2.00
CA LYS A 85 -21.43 -3.08 -1.02
C LYS A 85 -22.62 -2.12 -0.90
N ARG A 86 -23.77 -2.55 -1.41
CA ARG A 86 -25.06 -1.86 -1.27
C ARG A 86 -25.83 -2.45 -0.09
#